data_AF-A0A914CAR3-F1
#
_entry.id   AF-A0A914CAR3-F1
#
_cell.length_a   1.000
_cell.length_b   1.000
_cell.length_c   1.000
_cell.angle_alpha   90.00
_cell.angle_beta   90.00
_cell.angle_gamma   90.00
#
_symmetry.space_group_name_H-M   'P 1'
#
loop_
_entity.id
_entity.type
_entity.pdbx_description
1 polymer ?
#
loop_
_entity_poly.entity_id
_entity_poly.type
_entity_poly.pdbx_seq_one_letter_code
_entity_poly.pdbx_strand_id
1 'polypeptide(L)'
;MTEEQKQKILDLENKLPDGYRFAEVDFEKDDIEIITKTWRHHRPGDFENTKAKIRNMPYSLIKDETGFPIAYEMTDSSAICTHQYVHPDHRRKGLGNAVERDLCQKCIRLGITPNKTVETFNKEVLDASNRSPYWTRWEHDGNPVELMWTIREPKNEDHN
;
A
#
# COMPACT_ATOMS: atom_id res chain seq x y z
N MET A 1 9.83 2.31 -11.24
CA MET A 1 9.87 3.79 -11.20
C MET A 1 11.25 4.24 -11.68
N THR A 2 11.31 5.20 -12.61
CA THR A 2 12.59 5.77 -13.09
C THR A 2 13.13 6.82 -12.12
N GLU A 3 14.41 7.22 -12.25
CA GLU A 3 14.99 8.29 -11.42
C GLU A 3 14.26 9.62 -11.57
N GLU A 4 13.82 9.96 -12.78
CA GLU A 4 13.02 11.17 -13.02
C GLU A 4 11.67 11.11 -12.27
N GLN A 5 11.01 9.95 -12.27
CA GLN A 5 9.76 9.76 -11.53
C GLN A 5 9.96 9.83 -10.02
N LYS A 6 11.07 9.28 -9.51
CA LYS A 6 11.44 9.39 -8.10
C LYS A 6 11.61 10.84 -7.70
N GLN A 7 12.34 11.63 -8.51
CA GLN A 7 12.53 13.05 -8.25
C GLN A 7 11.19 13.82 -8.27
N LYS A 8 10.33 13.56 -9.26
CA LYS A 8 8.97 14.13 -9.31
C LYS A 8 8.14 13.85 -8.05
N ILE A 9 8.25 12.65 -7.48
CA ILE A 9 7.58 12.30 -6.23
C ILE A 9 8.20 13.04 -5.05
N LEU A 10 9.53 13.11 -4.96
CA LEU A 10 10.22 13.81 -3.87
C LEU A 10 9.89 15.31 -3.83
N ASP A 11 9.78 15.94 -4.99
CA ASP A 11 9.47 17.37 -5.12
C ASP A 11 7.99 17.69 -4.90
N LEU A 12 7.12 16.67 -4.88
CA LEU A 12 5.69 16.87 -4.71
C LEU A 12 5.34 17.22 -3.27
N GLU A 13 4.70 18.38 -3.09
CA GLU A 13 4.03 18.72 -1.84
C GLU A 13 2.75 17.88 -1.70
N ASN A 14 2.80 16.85 -0.85
CA ASN A 14 1.71 15.90 -0.69
C ASN A 14 0.65 16.44 0.31
N LYS A 15 -0.24 17.32 -0.17
CA LYS A 15 -1.31 17.90 0.65
C LYS A 15 -2.47 16.93 0.86
N LEU A 16 -3.07 17.01 2.05
CA LEU A 16 -4.32 16.34 2.38
C LEU A 16 -5.47 17.36 2.46
N PRO A 17 -6.71 16.94 2.22
CA PRO A 17 -7.88 17.77 2.53
C PRO A 17 -7.96 18.08 4.02
N ASP A 18 -8.71 19.13 4.37
CA ASP A 18 -8.99 19.47 5.76
C ASP A 18 -9.61 18.29 6.53
N GLY A 19 -9.24 18.17 7.80
CA GLY A 19 -9.67 17.09 8.67
C GLY A 19 -8.91 15.76 8.52
N TYR A 20 -7.88 15.72 7.68
CA TYR A 20 -6.99 14.56 7.54
C TYR A 20 -5.55 14.93 7.82
N ARG A 21 -4.79 13.99 8.36
CA ARG A 21 -3.36 14.16 8.62
C ARG A 21 -2.59 12.87 8.41
N PHE A 22 -1.36 12.98 7.92
CA PHE A 22 -0.40 11.89 8.03
C PHE A 22 -0.11 11.62 9.51
N ALA A 23 0.09 10.35 9.84
CA ALA A 23 0.23 9.89 11.20
C ALA A 23 1.22 8.73 11.28
N GLU A 24 1.78 8.54 12.48
CA GLU A 24 2.42 7.29 12.84
C GLU A 24 1.38 6.33 13.42
N VAL A 25 1.67 5.03 13.32
CA VAL A 25 0.86 3.99 13.95
C VAL A 25 1.03 4.07 15.46
N ASP A 26 -0.10 3.98 16.16
CA ASP A 26 -0.16 3.83 17.61
C ASP A 26 -0.18 2.32 17.96
N PHE A 27 0.97 1.80 18.40
CA PHE A 27 1.13 0.37 18.73
C PHE A 27 0.41 -0.05 20.01
N GLU A 28 -0.02 0.89 20.84
CA GLU A 28 -0.78 0.64 22.07
C GLU A 28 -2.30 0.68 21.83
N LYS A 29 -2.71 0.99 20.60
CA LYS A 29 -4.12 1.02 20.16
C LYS A 29 -4.38 0.03 19.04
N ASP A 30 -5.63 0.01 18.60
CA ASP A 30 -6.16 -0.92 17.61
C ASP A 30 -5.73 -0.60 16.17
N ASP A 31 -4.78 0.33 15.94
CA ASP A 31 -4.35 0.70 14.58
C ASP A 31 -3.89 -0.52 13.76
N ILE A 32 -3.02 -1.35 14.35
CA ILE A 32 -2.52 -2.57 13.70
C ILE A 32 -3.67 -3.54 13.42
N GLU A 33 -4.62 -3.65 14.35
CA GLU A 33 -5.76 -4.54 14.23
C GLU A 33 -6.70 -4.09 13.12
N ILE A 34 -7.00 -2.79 13.06
CA ILE A 34 -7.80 -2.16 11.99
C ILE A 34 -7.13 -2.41 10.64
N ILE A 35 -5.84 -2.09 10.52
CA ILE A 35 -5.08 -2.31 9.29
C ILE A 35 -5.17 -3.77 8.87
N THR A 36 -4.87 -4.71 9.76
CA THR A 36 -4.90 -6.15 9.48
C THR A 36 -6.28 -6.61 9.01
N LYS A 37 -7.35 -6.23 9.73
CA LYS A 37 -8.73 -6.70 9.48
C LYS A 37 -9.31 -6.21 8.16
N THR A 38 -8.81 -5.10 7.60
CA THR A 38 -9.26 -4.64 6.27
C THR A 38 -8.76 -5.50 5.11
N TRP A 39 -7.79 -6.39 5.35
CA TRP A 39 -7.46 -7.40 4.37
C TRP A 39 -8.49 -8.53 4.42
N ARG A 40 -9.30 -8.65 3.36
CA ARG A 40 -10.39 -9.64 3.26
C ARG A 40 -9.94 -11.10 3.44
N HIS A 41 -8.65 -11.38 3.22
CA HIS A 41 -8.06 -12.72 3.27
C HIS A 41 -7.18 -12.94 4.49
N HIS A 42 -7.20 -12.04 5.48
CA HIS A 42 -6.38 -12.20 6.68
C HIS A 42 -6.67 -13.54 7.39
N ARG A 43 -5.61 -14.11 7.97
CA ARG A 43 -5.58 -15.40 8.67
C ARG A 43 -4.92 -15.23 10.05
N PRO A 44 -5.05 -16.23 10.94
CA PRO A 44 -4.25 -16.27 12.16
C PRO A 44 -2.75 -16.10 11.83
N GLY A 45 -2.09 -15.17 12.53
CA GLY A 45 -0.69 -14.80 12.29
C GLY A 45 -0.49 -13.52 11.50
N ASP A 46 -1.50 -13.03 10.75
CA ASP A 46 -1.34 -11.81 9.95
C ASP A 46 -1.24 -10.53 10.80
N PHE A 47 -1.76 -10.54 12.02
CA PHE A 47 -1.56 -9.44 12.96
C PHE A 47 -0.07 -9.25 13.29
N GLU A 48 0.63 -10.33 13.66
CA GLU A 48 2.06 -10.26 13.98
C GLU A 48 2.90 -9.95 12.75
N ASN A 49 2.51 -10.47 11.58
CA ASN A 49 3.13 -10.10 10.31
C ASN A 49 2.97 -8.60 10.04
N THR A 50 1.75 -8.07 10.10
CA THR A 50 1.46 -6.64 9.89
C THR A 50 2.22 -5.76 10.87
N LYS A 51 2.22 -6.14 12.16
CA LYS A 51 3.00 -5.47 13.21
C LYS A 51 4.49 -5.45 12.90
N ALA A 52 5.05 -6.59 12.48
CA ALA A 52 6.46 -6.69 12.11
C ALA A 52 6.79 -5.85 10.87
N LYS A 53 5.91 -5.82 9.86
CA LYS A 53 6.08 -4.97 8.67
C LYS A 53 6.13 -3.50 9.05
N ILE A 54 5.12 -3.01 9.77
CA ILE A 54 5.03 -1.60 10.18
C ILE A 54 6.21 -1.20 11.07
N ARG A 55 6.70 -2.09 11.95
CA ARG A 55 7.83 -1.80 12.83
C ARG A 55 9.17 -1.65 12.08
N ASN A 56 9.35 -2.38 10.98
CA ASN A 56 10.66 -2.54 10.36
C ASN A 56 10.73 -2.02 8.92
N MET A 57 9.60 -1.67 8.31
CA MET A 57 9.52 -1.31 6.90
C MET A 57 8.69 -0.04 6.70
N PRO A 58 8.92 0.68 5.59
CA PRO A 58 8.13 1.86 5.26
C PRO A 58 6.62 1.59 5.24
N TYR A 59 5.89 2.52 5.84
CA TYR A 59 4.44 2.58 5.78
C TYR A 59 3.97 4.03 5.72
N SER A 60 2.76 4.23 5.22
CA SER A 60 2.04 5.50 5.28
C SER A 60 0.70 5.27 5.94
N LEU A 61 0.29 6.20 6.79
CA LEU A 61 -1.00 6.18 7.48
C LEU A 61 -1.58 7.60 7.50
N ILE A 62 -2.87 7.69 7.19
CA ILE A 62 -3.69 8.89 7.35
C ILE A 62 -4.77 8.60 8.38
N LYS A 63 -4.90 9.52 9.34
CA LYS A 63 -5.99 9.56 10.32
C LYS A 63 -6.89 10.75 10.07
N ASP A 64 -8.17 10.61 10.43
CA ASP A 64 -9.09 11.75 10.51
C ASP A 64 -8.93 12.53 11.82
N GLU A 65 -9.79 13.54 12.02
CA GLU A 65 -9.84 14.39 13.23
C GLU A 65 -10.11 13.59 14.51
N THR A 66 -10.82 12.47 14.42
CA THR A 66 -11.09 11.58 15.57
C THR A 66 -9.87 10.74 15.95
N GLY A 67 -8.87 10.71 15.07
CA GLY A 67 -7.69 9.87 15.21
C GLY A 67 -7.88 8.45 14.68
N PHE A 68 -8.96 8.17 13.95
CA PHE A 68 -9.23 6.85 13.40
C PHE A 68 -8.41 6.61 12.10
N PRO A 69 -7.78 5.43 11.92
CA PRO A 69 -7.09 5.07 10.68
C PRO A 69 -8.04 5.03 9.47
N ILE A 70 -7.83 5.92 8.49
CA ILE A 70 -8.71 6.04 7.31
C ILE A 70 -8.07 5.53 6.03
N ALA A 71 -6.77 5.77 5.83
CA ALA A 71 -6.06 5.30 4.66
C ALA A 71 -4.65 4.90 5.04
N TYR A 72 -4.15 3.83 4.43
CA TYR A 72 -2.80 3.34 4.70
C TYR A 72 -2.29 2.48 3.55
N GLU A 73 -0.98 2.33 3.53
CA GLU A 73 -0.25 1.49 2.60
C GLU A 73 1.10 1.14 3.25
N MET A 74 1.63 -0.05 2.98
CA MET A 74 2.89 -0.51 3.58
C MET A 74 3.73 -1.27 2.55
N THR A 75 5.03 -1.40 2.77
CA THR A 75 5.85 -2.31 1.96
C THR A 75 5.94 -3.71 2.55
N ASP A 76 6.15 -4.70 1.70
CA ASP A 76 6.67 -6.01 2.12
C ASP A 76 8.21 -6.07 2.11
N SER A 77 8.76 -7.24 2.46
CA SER A 77 10.21 -7.48 2.51
C SER A 77 10.92 -7.39 1.17
N SER A 78 10.18 -7.38 0.06
CA SER A 78 10.70 -7.18 -1.30
C SER A 78 10.49 -5.73 -1.77
N ALA A 79 10.17 -4.82 -0.85
CA ALA A 79 9.84 -3.41 -1.11
C ALA A 79 8.65 -3.22 -2.07
N ILE A 80 7.79 -4.23 -2.22
CA ILE A 80 6.56 -4.11 -2.99
C ILE A 80 5.55 -3.34 -2.13
N CYS A 81 4.92 -2.32 -2.70
CA CYS A 81 3.80 -1.64 -2.06
C CYS A 81 2.61 -2.62 -1.96
N THR A 82 2.10 -2.78 -0.74
CA THR A 82 1.06 -3.73 -0.38
C THR A 82 0.01 -3.06 0.50
N HIS A 83 -1.17 -3.68 0.55
CA HIS A 83 -2.23 -3.31 1.50
C HIS A 83 -2.68 -1.85 1.40
N GLN A 84 -2.71 -1.30 0.18
CA GLN A 84 -3.31 0.02 -0.04
C GLN A 84 -4.81 -0.05 0.27
N TYR A 85 -5.25 0.79 1.21
CA TYR A 85 -6.65 0.84 1.62
C TYR A 85 -7.09 2.28 1.89
N VAL A 86 -8.38 2.54 1.61
CA VAL A 86 -9.10 3.74 2.03
C VAL A 86 -10.48 3.33 2.51
N HIS A 87 -10.85 3.77 3.72
CA HIS A 87 -12.17 3.54 4.31
C HIS A 87 -13.27 4.00 3.34
N PRO A 88 -14.31 3.18 3.07
CA PRO A 88 -15.32 3.45 2.05
C PRO A 88 -15.92 4.86 2.09
N ASP A 89 -16.26 5.34 3.29
CA ASP A 89 -16.89 6.65 3.50
C ASP A 89 -15.95 7.85 3.24
N HIS A 90 -14.66 7.58 3.04
CA HIS A 90 -13.61 8.58 2.80
C HIS A 90 -12.97 8.42 1.42
N ARG A 91 -13.52 7.56 0.56
CA ARG A 91 -13.04 7.38 -0.83
C ARG A 91 -13.35 8.60 -1.70
N ARG A 92 -12.71 8.64 -2.88
CA ARG A 92 -12.85 9.72 -3.89
C ARG A 92 -12.39 11.11 -3.43
N LYS A 93 -11.71 11.20 -2.28
CA LYS A 93 -11.09 12.42 -1.73
C LYS A 93 -9.58 12.52 -2.02
N GLY A 94 -9.03 11.64 -2.86
CA GLY A 94 -7.60 11.62 -3.20
C GLY A 94 -6.69 10.94 -2.16
N LEU A 95 -7.25 10.40 -1.07
CA LEU A 95 -6.46 9.82 0.04
C LEU A 95 -5.61 8.62 -0.35
N GLY A 96 -6.09 7.75 -1.26
CA GLY A 96 -5.33 6.59 -1.74
C GLY A 96 -4.04 7.02 -2.45
N ASN A 97 -4.14 7.98 -3.36
CA ASN A 97 -2.96 8.55 -4.02
C ASN A 97 -2.05 9.28 -3.02
N ALA A 98 -2.61 9.89 -1.98
CA ALA A 98 -1.81 10.58 -0.97
C ALA A 98 -0.98 9.60 -0.13
N VAL A 99 -1.55 8.47 0.32
CA VAL A 99 -0.76 7.45 1.04
C VAL A 99 0.27 6.77 0.16
N GLU A 100 -0.05 6.52 -1.12
CA GLU A 100 0.90 5.93 -2.07
C GLU A 100 2.13 6.82 -2.25
N ARG A 101 1.91 8.12 -2.42
CA ARG A 101 2.99 9.08 -2.64
C ARG A 101 3.82 9.30 -1.39
N ASP A 102 3.21 9.37 -0.21
CA ASP A 102 3.94 9.45 1.06
C ASP A 102 4.82 8.20 1.27
N LEU A 103 4.26 7.01 1.03
CA LEU A 103 5.01 5.76 1.09
C LEU A 103 6.18 5.76 0.10
N CYS A 104 5.94 6.19 -1.15
CA CYS A 104 7.00 6.29 -2.14
C CYS A 104 8.09 7.27 -1.70
N GLN A 105 7.74 8.45 -1.17
CA GLN A 105 8.70 9.42 -0.66
C GLN A 105 9.57 8.81 0.45
N LYS A 106 8.96 8.09 1.41
CA LYS A 106 9.66 7.38 2.49
C LYS A 106 10.63 6.33 1.94
N CYS A 107 10.18 5.49 1.01
CA CYS A 107 11.01 4.49 0.36
C CYS A 107 12.21 5.12 -0.38
N ILE A 108 11.96 6.14 -1.20
CA ILE A 108 13.01 6.79 -1.99
C ILE A 108 14.07 7.42 -1.09
N ARG A 109 13.68 8.07 0.01
CA ARG A 109 14.61 8.66 0.99
C ARG A 109 15.50 7.61 1.68
N LEU A 110 15.05 6.35 1.74
CA LEU A 110 15.81 5.22 2.26
C LEU A 110 16.65 4.51 1.19
N GLY A 111 16.70 5.04 -0.05
CA GLY A 111 17.40 4.41 -1.17
C GLY A 111 16.66 3.20 -1.77
N ILE A 112 15.39 3.01 -1.42
CA ILE A 112 14.55 1.92 -1.91
C ILE A 112 13.78 2.39 -3.15
N THR A 113 13.78 1.59 -4.21
CA THR A 113 12.96 1.86 -5.40
C THR A 113 11.55 1.31 -5.19
N PRO A 114 10.51 2.16 -5.06
CA PRO A 114 9.15 1.68 -4.90
C PRO A 114 8.70 0.92 -6.15
N ASN A 115 7.99 -0.17 -5.92
CA ASN A 115 7.33 -0.93 -6.97
C ASN A 115 5.99 -1.45 -6.45
N LYS A 116 5.04 -1.72 -7.34
CA LYS A 116 3.73 -2.27 -7.00
C LYS A 116 3.30 -3.27 -8.03
N THR A 117 2.46 -4.20 -7.61
CA THR A 117 1.74 -5.11 -8.50
C THR A 117 0.29 -4.65 -8.60
N VAL A 118 -0.32 -4.84 -9.76
CA VAL A 118 -1.73 -4.55 -9.98
C VAL A 118 -2.38 -5.81 -10.52
N GLU A 119 -3.50 -6.22 -9.93
CA GLU A 119 -4.24 -7.39 -10.39
C GLU A 119 -4.63 -7.23 -11.86
N THR A 120 -4.34 -8.24 -12.69
CA THR A 120 -4.58 -8.21 -14.14
C THR A 120 -6.05 -8.01 -14.51
N PHE A 121 -6.97 -8.42 -13.62
CA PHE A 121 -8.41 -8.25 -13.80
C PHE A 121 -8.94 -6.88 -13.34
N ASN A 122 -8.15 -6.11 -12.58
CA ASN A 122 -8.53 -4.77 -12.12
C ASN A 122 -8.17 -3.71 -13.17
N LYS A 123 -8.93 -3.70 -14.26
CA LYS A 123 -8.71 -2.82 -15.43
C LYS A 123 -8.66 -1.34 -15.06
N GLU A 124 -9.51 -0.91 -14.13
CA GLU A 124 -9.55 0.50 -13.71
C GLU A 124 -8.24 0.94 -13.05
N VAL A 125 -7.69 0.12 -12.15
CA VAL A 125 -6.42 0.42 -11.46
C VAL A 125 -5.24 0.27 -12.41
N LEU A 126 -5.27 -0.70 -13.33
CA LEU A 126 -4.24 -0.84 -14.37
C LEU A 126 -4.18 0.39 -15.26
N ASP A 127 -5.33 0.81 -15.79
CA ASP A 127 -5.43 1.97 -16.66
C ASP A 127 -5.04 3.26 -15.94
N ALA A 128 -5.44 3.43 -14.68
CA ALA A 128 -5.00 4.55 -13.86
C ALA A 128 -3.49 4.53 -13.60
N SER A 129 -2.90 3.36 -13.35
CA SER A 129 -1.46 3.20 -13.12
C SER A 129 -0.66 3.49 -14.38
N ASN A 130 -1.11 3.02 -15.55
CA ASN A 130 -0.45 3.29 -16.84
C ASN A 130 -0.51 4.77 -17.25
N ARG A 131 -1.57 5.49 -16.86
CA ARG A 131 -1.68 6.94 -17.09
C ARG A 131 -0.95 7.79 -16.05
N SER A 132 -0.49 7.19 -14.95
CA SER A 132 0.15 7.94 -13.87
C SER A 132 1.50 8.48 -14.32
N PRO A 133 1.82 9.76 -14.08
CA PRO A 133 3.15 10.30 -14.37
C PRO A 133 4.23 9.76 -13.42
N TYR A 134 3.83 9.04 -12.36
CA TYR A 134 4.71 8.56 -11.29
C TYR A 134 5.12 7.09 -11.45
N TRP A 135 4.43 6.35 -12.31
CA TRP A 135 4.67 4.92 -12.52
C TRP A 135 5.04 4.64 -13.96
N THR A 136 5.95 3.69 -14.14
CA THR A 136 6.25 3.08 -15.43
C THR A 136 6.00 1.59 -15.28
N ARG A 137 5.21 1.03 -16.20
CA ARG A 137 4.97 -0.42 -16.27
C ARG A 137 6.28 -1.13 -16.59
N TRP A 138 6.57 -2.20 -15.87
CA TRP A 138 7.69 -3.05 -16.21
C TRP A 138 7.33 -3.95 -17.37
N GLU A 139 8.11 -3.88 -18.44
CA GLU A 139 7.91 -4.63 -19.67
C GLU A 139 9.17 -5.37 -20.10
N HIS A 140 8.99 -6.49 -20.78
CA HIS A 140 10.01 -7.27 -21.47
C HIS A 140 9.51 -7.58 -22.89
N ASP A 141 10.27 -7.18 -23.92
CA ASP A 141 9.90 -7.32 -25.33
C ASP A 141 8.49 -6.80 -25.68
N GLY A 142 8.12 -5.67 -25.08
CA GLY A 142 6.81 -5.03 -25.27
C GLY A 142 5.64 -5.69 -24.53
N ASN A 143 5.90 -6.73 -23.74
CA ASN A 143 4.89 -7.41 -22.93
C ASN A 143 5.02 -7.02 -21.46
N PRO A 144 3.90 -6.83 -20.73
CA PRO A 144 3.94 -6.64 -19.28
C PRO A 144 4.63 -7.82 -18.58
N VAL A 145 5.50 -7.52 -17.62
CA VAL A 145 6.02 -8.56 -16.72
C VAL A 145 4.93 -8.92 -15.72
N GLU A 146 4.52 -10.20 -15.70
CA GLU A 146 3.49 -10.72 -14.81
C GLU A 146 4.09 -11.52 -13.65
N LEU A 147 3.57 -11.31 -12.45
CA LEU A 147 3.92 -12.07 -11.25
C LEU A 147 2.74 -12.93 -10.83
N MET A 148 2.95 -14.26 -10.80
CA MET A 148 1.94 -15.23 -10.40
C MET A 148 2.21 -15.70 -8.98
N TRP A 149 1.26 -15.42 -8.08
CA TRP A 149 1.30 -15.87 -6.69
C TRP A 149 0.40 -17.09 -6.53
N THR A 150 0.98 -18.24 -6.19
CA THR A 150 0.21 -19.44 -5.87
C THR A 150 0.14 -19.61 -4.36
N ILE A 151 -1.05 -19.42 -3.80
CA ILE A 151 -1.32 -19.75 -2.40
C ILE A 151 -1.87 -21.17 -2.37
N ARG A 152 -1.16 -22.08 -1.68
CA ARG A 152 -1.70 -23.41 -1.39
C ARG A 152 -2.57 -23.31 -0.16
N GLU A 153 -3.87 -23.52 -0.31
CA GLU A 153 -4.74 -23.72 0.84
C GLU A 153 -4.41 -25.08 1.45
N PRO A 154 -4.25 -25.18 2.79
CA PRO A 154 -4.15 -26.48 3.44
C PRO A 154 -5.42 -27.28 3.10
N LYS A 155 -5.25 -28.57 2.78
CA LYS A 155 -6.41 -29.46 2.63
C LYS A 155 -7.16 -29.46 3.95
N ASN A 156 -8.48 -29.29 3.91
CA ASN A 156 -9.31 -29.64 5.05
C ASN A 156 -9.06 -31.13 5.31
N GLU A 157 -8.32 -31.45 6.37
CA GLU A 157 -8.34 -32.79 6.92
C GLU A 157 -9.70 -32.94 7.56
N ASP A 158 -10.63 -33.59 6.85
CA ASP A 158 -11.89 -34.02 7.42
C ASP A 158 -11.58 -34.84 8.68
N HIS A 159 -11.90 -34.28 9.85
CA HIS A 159 -11.86 -35.01 11.11
C HIS A 159 -12.92 -36.11 11.06
N ASN A 160 -12.48 -37.34 10.72
CA ASN A 160 -13.22 -38.59 10.96
C ASN A 160 -13.12 -39.00 12.43
#